data_AF-A0A929D7U7-F1
#
_entry.id   AF-A0A929D7U7-F1
#
_cell.length_a   1.000
_cell.length_b   1.000
_cell.length_c   1.000
_cell.angle_alpha   90.00
_cell.angle_beta   90.00
_cell.angle_gamma   90.00
#
_symmetry.space_group_name_H-M   'P 1'
#
loop_
_entity.id
_entity.type
_entity.pdbx_description
1 polymer ?
#
loop_
_entity_poly.entity_id
_entity_poly.type
_entity_poly.pdbx_seq_one_letter_code
_entity_poly.pdbx_strand_id
1 'polypeptide(L)'
;MRIAVTGGSGLVGRSIIRRLIEHHDIVNIDLCDPGRTGVGHSSDQRAPAVQFTPTDILDLAGLSHAIDGAQAVVHAAALPGPTFGSEDDIRTVNVEGTRNVALAAGKANVQRIVLISSESVLGFVFSGGRVRPDYLPIDEAHPLAPTDAYGRSKLEAETVLA
;
A
#
# COMPACT_ATOMS: atom_id res chain seq x y z
N MET A 1 5.29 6.06 -17.68
CA MET A 1 5.84 4.87 -17.00
C MET A 1 4.67 3.96 -16.65
N ARG A 2 4.90 2.65 -16.56
CA ARG A 2 3.95 1.69 -16.01
C ARG A 2 4.14 1.58 -14.49
N ILE A 3 3.09 1.87 -13.73
CA ILE A 3 3.10 1.85 -12.26
C ILE A 3 2.06 0.85 -11.77
N ALA A 4 2.48 -0.11 -10.96
CA ALA A 4 1.55 -1.00 -10.27
C ALA A 4 1.13 -0.38 -8.94
N VAL A 5 -0.16 -0.39 -8.63
CA VAL A 5 -0.72 0.15 -7.38
C VAL A 5 -1.52 -0.94 -6.72
N THR A 6 -1.04 -1.48 -5.60
CA THR A 6 -1.82 -2.44 -4.81
C THR A 6 -2.78 -1.69 -3.88
N GLY A 7 -3.98 -2.21 -3.63
CA GLY A 7 -4.97 -1.51 -2.82
C GLY A 7 -5.50 -0.26 -3.53
N GLY A 8 -5.38 -0.23 -4.86
CA GLY A 8 -5.68 0.94 -5.69
C GLY A 8 -7.17 1.27 -5.75
N SER A 9 -8.05 0.35 -5.36
CA SER A 9 -9.49 0.59 -5.24
C SER A 9 -9.87 1.21 -3.90
N GLY A 10 -8.97 1.16 -2.91
CA GLY A 10 -9.14 1.75 -1.58
C GLY A 10 -9.12 3.28 -1.55
N LEU A 11 -9.36 3.87 -0.38
CA LEU A 11 -9.48 5.32 -0.18
C LEU A 11 -8.24 6.11 -0.63
N VAL A 12 -7.06 5.67 -0.20
CA VAL A 12 -5.78 6.30 -0.54
C VAL A 12 -5.38 5.91 -1.96
N GLY A 13 -5.45 4.61 -2.29
CA GLY A 13 -5.09 4.08 -3.60
C GLY A 13 -5.79 4.78 -4.76
N ARG A 14 -7.11 4.97 -4.70
CA ARG A 14 -7.86 5.64 -5.77
C ARG A 14 -7.44 7.10 -5.98
N SER A 15 -7.05 7.77 -4.89
CA SER A 15 -6.61 9.16 -4.93
C SER A 15 -5.22 9.27 -5.56
N ILE A 16 -4.34 8.32 -5.26
CA ILE A 16 -3.03 8.16 -5.89
C ILE A 16 -3.22 7.89 -7.39
N ILE A 17 -4.05 6.91 -7.76
CA ILE A 17 -4.25 6.56 -9.17
C ILE A 17 -4.79 7.77 -9.94
N ARG A 18 -5.81 8.47 -9.42
CA ARG A 18 -6.36 9.68 -10.07
C ARG A 18 -5.30 10.72 -10.41
N ARG A 19 -4.24 10.84 -9.61
CA ARG A 19 -3.15 11.77 -9.87
C ARG A 19 -2.10 11.23 -10.84
N LEU A 20 -1.84 9.92 -10.81
CA LEU A 20 -0.81 9.29 -11.64
C LEU A 20 -1.27 9.01 -13.09
N ILE A 21 -2.57 8.75 -13.32
CA ILE A 21 -3.12 8.42 -14.65
C ILE A 21 -2.94 9.52 -15.69
N GLU A 22 -2.71 10.77 -15.27
CA GLU A 22 -2.47 11.89 -16.17
C GLU A 22 -1.15 11.74 -16.96
N HIS A 23 -0.21 10.94 -16.45
CA HIS A 23 1.16 10.85 -16.99
C HIS A 23 1.71 9.42 -17.08
N HIS A 24 1.00 8.43 -16.55
CA HIS A 24 1.50 7.07 -16.35
C HIS A 24 0.43 6.02 -16.63
N ASP A 25 0.83 4.87 -17.19
CA ASP A 25 0.00 3.68 -17.30
C ASP A 25 -0.10 3.02 -15.94
N ILE A 26 -1.32 2.64 -15.54
CA ILE A 26 -1.57 2.13 -14.20
C ILE A 26 -2.06 0.69 -14.26
N VAL A 27 -1.45 -0.17 -13.46
CA VAL A 27 -2.03 -1.46 -13.09
C VAL A 27 -2.60 -1.35 -11.69
N ASN A 28 -3.92 -1.31 -11.57
CA ASN A 28 -4.62 -1.37 -10.29
C ASN A 28 -4.72 -2.84 -9.85
N ILE A 29 -4.07 -3.18 -8.74
CA ILE A 29 -4.05 -4.51 -8.15
C ILE A 29 -4.89 -4.45 -6.87
N ASP A 30 -6.04 -5.09 -6.86
CA ASP A 30 -6.94 -5.07 -5.71
C ASP A 30 -7.86 -6.30 -5.73
N LEU A 31 -8.54 -6.61 -4.63
CA LEU A 31 -9.56 -7.66 -4.59
C LEU A 31 -10.91 -7.17 -5.12
N CYS A 32 -11.18 -5.87 -4.98
CA CYS A 32 -12.45 -5.29 -5.38
C CYS A 32 -12.28 -4.38 -6.61
N ASP A 33 -13.08 -4.64 -7.65
CA ASP A 33 -13.19 -3.72 -8.78
C ASP A 33 -13.76 -2.39 -8.29
N PRO A 34 -13.07 -1.26 -8.51
CA PRO A 34 -13.53 0.05 -8.06
C PRO A 34 -14.74 0.57 -8.84
N GLY A 35 -15.17 -0.14 -9.89
CA GLY A 35 -16.25 0.24 -10.80
C GLY A 35 -15.89 1.46 -11.67
N ARG A 36 -16.83 1.84 -12.56
CA ARG A 36 -16.66 2.94 -13.53
C ARG A 36 -16.41 4.33 -12.92
N THR A 37 -16.59 4.50 -11.61
CA THR A 37 -16.45 5.80 -10.92
C THR A 37 -15.28 5.86 -9.94
N GLY A 38 -14.70 4.71 -9.57
CA GLY A 38 -13.77 4.63 -8.44
C GLY A 38 -12.35 5.03 -8.80
N VAL A 39 -11.83 4.58 -9.94
CA VAL A 39 -10.45 4.84 -10.37
C VAL A 39 -10.53 5.57 -11.71
N GLY A 40 -10.17 6.85 -11.68
CA GLY A 40 -10.64 7.87 -12.62
C GLY A 40 -10.60 7.47 -14.11
N HIS A 41 -11.65 7.83 -14.83
CA HIS A 41 -11.54 8.02 -16.27
C HIS A 41 -10.70 9.27 -16.51
N SER A 42 -9.61 9.15 -17.27
CA SER A 42 -9.01 10.36 -17.81
C SER A 42 -10.02 11.02 -18.74
N SER A 43 -10.13 12.34 -18.65
CA SER A 43 -10.96 13.15 -19.55
C SER A 43 -10.38 13.22 -20.97
N ASP A 44 -9.13 12.79 -21.17
CA ASP A 44 -8.45 12.73 -22.45
C ASP A 44 -8.47 11.29 -23.01
N GLN A 45 -9.02 11.11 -24.21
CA GLN A 45 -9.05 9.80 -24.90
C GLN A 45 -7.66 9.28 -25.28
N ARG A 46 -6.61 10.12 -25.19
CA ARG A 46 -5.21 9.72 -25.37
C ARG A 46 -4.52 9.31 -24.08
N ALA A 47 -5.22 9.41 -22.96
CA ALA A 47 -4.59 9.18 -21.68
C ALA A 47 -4.28 7.70 -21.43
N PRO A 48 -3.23 7.43 -20.64
CA PRO A 48 -2.84 6.10 -20.22
C PRO A 48 -4.00 5.26 -19.66
N ALA A 49 -4.01 3.97 -19.97
CA ALA A 49 -5.03 3.06 -19.50
C ALA A 49 -4.84 2.70 -18.02
N VAL A 50 -5.96 2.54 -17.29
CA VAL A 50 -5.98 1.86 -16.00
C VAL A 50 -6.39 0.42 -16.25
N GLN A 51 -5.46 -0.51 -16.09
CA GLN A 51 -5.75 -1.94 -16.10
C GLN A 51 -6.08 -2.39 -14.68
N PHE A 52 -7.31 -2.87 -14.45
CA PHE A 52 -7.65 -3.55 -13.20
C PHE A 52 -7.22 -5.03 -13.27
N THR A 53 -6.56 -5.49 -12.22
CA THR A 53 -6.08 -6.88 -12.09
C THR A 53 -6.52 -7.41 -10.72
N PRO A 54 -7.56 -8.26 -10.65
CA PRO A 54 -8.05 -8.81 -9.40
C PRO A 54 -7.02 -9.77 -8.82
N THR A 55 -6.33 -9.39 -7.75
CA THR A 55 -5.23 -10.19 -7.18
C THR A 55 -5.05 -9.87 -5.70
N ASP A 56 -4.96 -10.93 -4.89
CA ASP A 56 -4.60 -10.83 -3.48
C ASP A 56 -3.10 -10.59 -3.35
N ILE A 57 -2.68 -9.71 -2.45
CA ILE A 57 -1.25 -9.50 -2.16
C ILE A 57 -0.59 -10.72 -1.49
N LEU A 58 -1.39 -11.68 -1.01
CA LEU A 58 -0.91 -12.96 -0.53
C LEU A 58 -0.65 -13.97 -1.67
N ASP A 59 -1.15 -13.72 -2.89
CA ASP A 59 -0.85 -14.52 -4.07
C ASP A 59 0.41 -13.98 -4.79
N LEU A 60 1.56 -14.53 -4.43
CA LEU A 60 2.84 -14.16 -5.03
C LEU A 60 2.89 -14.43 -6.55
N ALA A 61 2.22 -15.47 -7.04
CA ALA A 61 2.24 -15.80 -8.47
C ALA A 61 1.41 -14.79 -9.26
N GLY A 62 0.20 -14.50 -8.79
CA GLY A 62 -0.65 -13.44 -9.33
C GLY A 62 0.02 -12.08 -9.29
N LEU A 63 0.65 -11.72 -8.16
CA LEU A 63 1.42 -10.48 -8.03
C LEU A 63 2.59 -10.41 -9.02
N SER A 64 3.34 -11.51 -9.19
CA SER A 64 4.45 -11.54 -10.15
C SER A 64 3.97 -11.28 -11.58
N HIS A 65 2.79 -11.79 -11.95
CA HIS A 65 2.18 -11.52 -13.24
C HIS A 65 1.68 -10.07 -13.36
N ALA A 66 1.01 -9.57 -12.32
CA ALA A 66 0.41 -8.23 -12.33
C ALA A 66 1.46 -7.10 -12.32
N ILE A 67 2.60 -7.32 -11.65
CA ILE A 67 3.71 -6.36 -11.53
C ILE A 67 4.67 -6.44 -12.73
N ASP A 68 4.58 -7.46 -13.58
CA ASP A 68 5.48 -7.62 -14.73
C ASP A 68 5.48 -6.39 -15.66
N GLY A 69 6.68 -5.97 -16.04
CA GLY A 69 6.90 -4.75 -16.84
C GLY A 69 6.62 -3.43 -16.11
N ALA A 70 6.23 -3.42 -14.84
CA ALA A 70 6.11 -2.19 -14.05
C ALA A 70 7.49 -1.62 -13.72
N GLN A 71 7.58 -0.29 -13.72
CA GLN A 71 8.82 0.45 -13.42
C GLN A 71 8.85 0.92 -11.96
N ALA A 72 7.68 1.09 -11.36
CA ALA A 72 7.49 1.44 -9.96
C ALA A 72 6.26 0.74 -9.38
N VAL A 73 6.28 0.53 -8.06
CA VAL A 73 5.13 0.01 -7.29
C VAL A 73 4.75 1.02 -6.22
N VAL A 74 3.46 1.29 -6.07
CA VAL A 74 2.89 1.95 -4.89
C VAL A 74 2.10 0.92 -4.11
N HIS A 75 2.58 0.57 -2.91
CA HIS A 75 1.97 -0.44 -2.06
C HIS A 75 1.04 0.21 -1.03
N ALA A 76 -0.26 0.27 -1.35
CA ALA A 76 -1.31 0.82 -0.48
C ALA A 76 -2.31 -0.24 0.03
N ALA A 77 -2.09 -1.52 -0.28
CA ALA A 77 -2.94 -2.61 0.22
C ALA A 77 -2.57 -2.92 1.67
N ALA A 78 -3.57 -2.99 2.55
CA ALA A 78 -3.41 -3.31 3.96
C ALA A 78 -4.77 -3.64 4.59
N LEU A 79 -4.77 -4.33 5.73
CA LEU A 79 -5.82 -4.21 6.73
C LEU A 79 -5.53 -2.95 7.56
N PRO A 80 -6.34 -1.87 7.46
CA PRO A 80 -5.94 -0.52 7.86
C PRO A 80 -6.25 -0.17 9.32
N GLY A 81 -6.29 -1.15 10.22
CA GLY A 81 -6.53 -0.91 11.64
C GLY A 81 -6.72 -2.18 12.48
N PRO A 82 -6.72 -2.06 13.82
CA PRO A 82 -6.75 -3.21 14.73
C PRO A 82 -8.07 -3.98 14.75
N THR A 83 -9.16 -3.42 14.20
CA THR A 83 -10.48 -4.04 14.16
C THR A 83 -10.81 -4.68 12.80
N PHE A 84 -9.87 -4.70 11.86
CA PHE A 84 -10.09 -5.22 10.49
C PHE A 84 -9.82 -6.73 10.34
N GLY A 85 -9.38 -7.40 11.40
CA GLY A 85 -9.10 -8.84 11.42
C GLY A 85 -8.52 -9.25 12.77
N SER A 86 -8.13 -10.52 12.90
CA SER A 86 -7.30 -10.94 14.04
C SER A 86 -5.90 -10.32 13.94
N GLU A 87 -5.13 -10.33 15.04
CA GLU A 87 -3.74 -9.85 15.00
C GLU A 87 -2.91 -10.63 13.96
N ASP A 88 -3.17 -11.94 13.81
CA ASP A 88 -2.51 -12.80 12.82
C ASP A 88 -2.92 -12.44 11.40
N ASP A 89 -4.20 -12.13 11.14
CA ASP A 89 -4.65 -11.68 9.82
C ASP A 89 -3.98 -10.35 9.44
N ILE A 90 -3.95 -9.40 10.38
CA ILE A 90 -3.33 -8.08 10.19
C ILE A 90 -1.85 -8.24 9.88
N ARG A 91 -1.12 -9.02 10.67
CA ARG A 91 0.31 -9.28 10.43
C ARG A 91 0.51 -9.97 9.10
N THR A 92 -0.29 -10.99 8.78
CA THR A 92 -0.16 -11.75 7.53
C THR A 92 -0.36 -10.84 6.31
N VAL A 93 -1.47 -10.09 6.25
CA VAL A 93 -1.76 -9.20 5.13
C VAL A 93 -0.73 -8.09 5.04
N ASN A 94 -0.43 -7.39 6.14
CA ASN A 94 0.40 -6.18 6.09
C ASN A 94 1.89 -6.51 5.96
N VAL A 95 2.38 -7.58 6.58
CA VAL A 95 3.82 -7.92 6.58
C VAL A 95 4.15 -8.91 5.46
N GLU A 96 3.48 -10.06 5.41
CA GLU A 96 3.78 -11.06 4.37
C GLU A 96 3.27 -10.61 2.99
N GLY A 97 2.17 -9.87 2.92
CA GLY A 97 1.74 -9.20 1.70
C GLY A 97 2.78 -8.19 1.20
N THR A 98 3.36 -7.37 2.09
CA THR A 98 4.47 -6.46 1.72
C THR A 98 5.68 -7.25 1.21
N ARG A 99 6.04 -8.37 1.86
CA ARG A 99 7.13 -9.24 1.42
C ARG A 99 6.88 -9.79 0.01
N ASN A 100 5.66 -10.24 -0.27
CA ASN A 100 5.30 -10.75 -1.60
C ASN A 100 5.40 -9.66 -2.67
N VAL A 101 4.95 -8.45 -2.36
CA VAL A 101 5.10 -7.30 -3.26
C VAL A 101 6.58 -7.00 -3.53
N ALA A 102 7.42 -7.01 -2.50
CA ALA A 102 8.86 -6.82 -2.64
C ALA A 102 9.50 -7.90 -3.54
N LEU A 103 9.14 -9.18 -3.33
CA LEU A 103 9.64 -10.30 -4.13
C LEU A 103 9.20 -10.21 -5.60
N ALA A 104 7.93 -9.90 -5.85
CA ALA A 104 7.40 -9.73 -7.20
C ALA A 104 8.04 -8.52 -7.91
N ALA A 105 8.19 -7.40 -7.21
CA ALA A 105 8.86 -6.21 -7.70
C ALA A 105 10.34 -6.48 -8.05
N GLY A 106 11.05 -7.21 -7.20
CA GLY A 106 12.43 -7.63 -7.45
C GLY A 106 12.56 -8.50 -8.71
N LYS A 107 11.67 -9.48 -8.89
CA LYS A 107 11.62 -10.31 -10.11
C LYS A 107 11.36 -9.50 -11.38
N ALA A 108 10.51 -8.48 -11.29
CA ALA A 108 10.17 -7.59 -12.41
C ALA A 108 11.22 -6.48 -12.64
N ASN A 109 12.31 -6.43 -11.87
CA ASN A 109 13.32 -5.36 -11.90
C ASN A 109 12.72 -3.95 -11.70
N VAL A 110 11.70 -3.84 -10.85
CA VAL A 110 11.10 -2.57 -10.43
C VAL A 110 12.17 -1.69 -9.79
N GLN A 111 12.22 -0.42 -10.19
CA GLN A 111 13.27 0.52 -9.75
C GLN A 111 12.91 1.24 -8.44
N ARG A 112 11.63 1.26 -8.06
CA ARG A 112 11.14 1.97 -6.88
C ARG A 112 9.88 1.34 -6.32
N ILE A 113 9.87 1.13 -5.01
CA ILE A 113 8.67 0.81 -4.24
C ILE A 113 8.37 1.98 -3.32
N VAL A 114 7.12 2.44 -3.30
CA VAL A 114 6.60 3.40 -2.33
C VAL A 114 5.63 2.66 -1.41
N LEU A 115 6.01 2.48 -0.16
CA LEU A 115 5.15 1.91 0.88
C LEU A 115 4.32 3.02 1.52
N ILE A 116 3.00 2.83 1.60
CA ILE A 116 2.15 3.70 2.41
C ILE A 116 2.21 3.21 3.85
N SER A 117 3.06 3.81 4.68
CA SER A 117 3.09 3.53 6.13
C SER A 117 1.99 4.28 6.89
N SER A 118 2.11 4.42 8.22
CA SER A 118 1.13 5.10 9.06
C SER A 118 1.78 5.71 10.30
N GLU A 119 1.24 6.83 10.76
CA GLU A 119 1.49 7.43 12.06
C GLU A 119 1.24 6.49 13.26
N SER A 120 0.49 5.40 13.09
CA SER A 120 0.32 4.37 14.12
C SER A 120 1.65 3.73 14.56
N VAL A 121 2.71 3.80 13.75
CA VAL A 121 4.06 3.35 14.17
C VAL A 121 4.63 4.18 15.33
N LEU A 122 4.13 5.40 15.54
CA LEU A 122 4.52 6.28 16.63
C LEU A 122 3.76 5.98 17.94
N GLY A 123 2.73 5.12 17.89
CA GLY A 123 1.96 4.73 19.08
C GLY A 123 0.90 5.73 19.55
N PHE A 124 0.61 6.77 18.78
CA PHE A 124 -0.40 7.79 19.15
C PHE A 124 -1.82 7.42 18.75
N VAL A 125 -1.98 6.60 17.71
CA VAL A 125 -3.27 6.22 17.13
C VAL A 125 -3.61 4.81 17.56
N PHE A 126 -4.88 4.56 17.86
CA PHE A 126 -5.39 3.31 18.43
C PHE A 126 -4.81 2.93 19.80
N SER A 127 -4.09 3.85 20.45
CA SER A 127 -3.65 3.68 21.83
C SER A 127 -4.86 3.59 22.76
N GLY A 128 -4.82 2.70 23.75
CA GLY A 128 -5.87 2.53 24.77
C GLY A 128 -6.05 3.73 25.72
N GLY A 129 -5.44 4.87 25.41
CA GLY A 129 -5.44 6.09 26.21
C GLY A 129 -4.74 7.22 25.47
N ARG A 130 -4.65 8.39 26.12
CA ARG A 130 -3.99 9.57 25.53
C ARG A 130 -2.47 9.49 25.74
N VAL A 131 -1.73 9.28 24.65
CA VAL A 131 -0.26 9.34 24.64
C VAL A 131 0.17 10.78 24.34
N ARG A 132 1.16 11.30 25.07
CA ARG A 132 1.79 12.59 24.75
C ARG A 132 3.05 12.31 23.91
N PRO A 133 3.30 13.07 22.83
CA PRO A 133 4.56 12.97 22.11
C PRO A 133 5.71 13.45 23.00
N ASP A 134 6.90 12.90 22.77
CA ASP A 134 8.10 13.25 23.54
C ASP A 134 8.55 14.69 23.23
N TYR A 135 8.35 15.14 21.99
CA TYR A 135 8.60 16.51 21.56
C TYR A 135 7.69 16.93 20.40
N LEU A 136 7.67 18.24 20.14
CA LEU A 136 6.99 18.87 19.02
C LEU A 136 7.93 19.87 18.33
N PRO A 137 7.83 20.06 17.00
CA PRO A 137 7.01 19.28 16.07
C PRO A 137 7.47 17.82 15.94
N ILE A 138 6.56 16.91 15.56
CA ILE A 138 6.90 15.51 15.29
C ILE A 138 7.66 15.44 13.97
N ASP A 139 8.77 14.72 13.95
CA ASP A 139 9.58 14.39 12.77
C ASP A 139 9.94 12.89 12.74
N GLU A 140 10.70 12.46 11.74
CA GLU A 140 11.09 11.07 11.54
C GLU A 140 12.08 10.53 12.59
N ALA A 141 12.64 11.38 13.46
CA ALA A 141 13.49 10.96 14.56
C ALA A 141 12.69 10.60 15.83
N HIS A 142 11.37 10.82 15.83
CA HIS A 142 10.53 10.52 16.98
C HIS A 142 10.54 9.00 17.25
N PRO A 143 10.62 8.56 18.51
CA PRO A 143 10.61 7.14 18.84
C PRO A 143 9.40 6.40 18.26
N LEU A 144 9.68 5.23 17.68
CA LEU A 144 8.68 4.29 17.18
C LEU A 144 8.23 3.40 18.35
N ALA A 145 6.94 3.45 18.67
CA ALA A 145 6.37 2.78 19.84
C ALA A 145 4.93 2.30 19.58
N PRO A 146 4.68 1.48 18.53
CA PRO A 146 3.34 1.05 18.20
C PRO A 146 2.68 0.27 19.34
N THR A 147 1.42 0.59 19.64
CA THR A 147 0.70 0.02 20.80
C THR A 147 -0.27 -1.10 20.44
N ASP A 148 -0.61 -1.25 19.16
CA ASP A 148 -1.61 -2.19 18.65
C ASP A 148 -1.07 -3.04 17.49
N ALA A 149 -1.81 -4.08 17.09
CA ALA A 149 -1.39 -5.02 16.05
C ALA A 149 -1.18 -4.36 14.67
N TYR A 150 -2.01 -3.37 14.33
CA TYR A 150 -1.87 -2.66 13.06
C TYR A 150 -0.60 -1.81 13.07
N GLY A 151 -0.38 -0.98 14.10
CA GLY A 151 0.85 -0.21 14.24
C GLY A 151 2.11 -1.07 14.18
N ARG A 152 2.13 -2.21 14.89
CA ARG A 152 3.24 -3.19 14.85
C ARG A 152 3.46 -3.73 13.44
N SER A 153 2.39 -4.14 12.76
CA SER A 153 2.48 -4.67 11.40
C SER A 153 2.99 -3.65 10.37
N LYS A 154 2.69 -2.35 10.52
CA LYS A 154 3.20 -1.29 9.65
C LYS A 154 4.70 -1.08 9.85
N LEU A 155 5.15 -1.08 11.11
CA LEU A 155 6.57 -0.98 11.44
C LEU A 155 7.37 -2.20 10.93
N GLU A 156 6.83 -3.40 11.08
CA GLU A 156 7.42 -4.62 10.51
C GLU A 156 7.49 -4.54 8.98
N ALA A 157 6.45 -4.04 8.32
CA ALA A 157 6.42 -3.85 6.87
C ALA A 157 7.46 -2.83 6.37
N GLU A 158 7.76 -1.75 7.13
CA GLU A 158 8.87 -0.84 6.82
C GLU A 158 10.21 -1.58 6.82
N THR A 159 10.42 -2.45 7.82
CA THR A 159 11.65 -3.23 7.97
C THR A 159 11.83 -4.26 6.83
N VAL A 160 10.73 -4.76 6.26
CA VAL A 160 10.78 -5.69 5.10
C VAL A 160 11.39 -5.02 3.86
N LEU A 161 11.30 -3.69 3.74
CA LEU A 161 11.77 -2.93 2.57
C LEU A 161 13.06 -2.13 2.82
N ALA A 162 13.58 -2.14 4.05
CA ALA A 162 14.82 -1.47 4.44
C ALA A 162 16.06 -2.30 4.05
#